data_AF-A0A9E3D4Q1-F1
#
_entry.id   AF-A0A9E3D4Q1-F1
#
_cell.length_a   1.000
_cell.length_b   1.000
_cell.length_c   1.000
_cell.angle_alpha   90.00
_cell.angle_beta   90.00
_cell.angle_gamma   90.00
#
_symmetry.space_group_name_H-M   'P 1'
#
loop_
_entity.id
_entity.type
_entity.pdbx_description
1 polymer ?
#
loop_
_entity_poly.entity_id
_entity_poly.type
_entity_poly.pdbx_seq_one_letter_code
_entity_poly.pdbx_strand_id
1 'polypeptide(L)'
;MVIQLNAAADSVAPAELARRGSIAWVIHRYCDSDQYAALSAGTVKYYRRFLREIEALGPALPFASFTRRVVVNFIETYTKRHQRRQAAAVLKNLFGIARYYGIVTTDEAAGLRLKTTPPRDRIWTSEEVARWLEAAAREDPHMSTAFLILQFSARRPSDVLKMSWPQYSGSAIRLRQQKTGALLDVPVHPVLREHLDTLPHSSTSLTIVAYRGRPVKYLRFNERFRRIAERARIDAQARDLRRTAMVRMAEAGATVPQIASVSEHSIEATQRILETYLPRNRDLAEIAITRLAEYKRRTESNALDKKMTPKTLKNKWSENTRCITRFSRYSCPAPLAISREVRGDVMAAAARRLRSRPSSR
;
A
#
# COMPACT_ATOMS: atom_id res chain seq x y z
N MET A 1 53.82 6.33 7.09
CA MET A 1 53.19 5.05 7.48
C MET A 1 52.26 4.47 6.40
N VAL A 2 51.19 5.15 5.96
CA VAL A 2 50.28 4.60 4.91
C VAL A 2 50.98 4.34 3.57
N ILE A 3 51.93 5.19 3.17
CA ILE A 3 52.72 5.01 1.93
C ILE A 3 53.63 3.78 1.99
N GLN A 4 54.21 3.48 3.16
CA GLN A 4 55.05 2.28 3.35
C GLN A 4 54.23 0.99 3.41
N LEU A 5 52.99 1.07 3.91
CA LEU A 5 52.05 -0.06 3.87
C LEU A 5 51.55 -0.35 2.45
N ASN A 6 51.37 0.69 1.62
CA ASN A 6 51.02 0.51 0.22
C ASN A 6 52.18 -0.09 -0.58
N ALA A 7 53.41 0.39 -0.37
CA ALA A 7 54.61 -0.20 -1.01
C ALA A 7 54.83 -1.68 -0.63
N ALA A 8 54.52 -2.06 0.62
CA ALA A 8 54.54 -3.46 1.06
C ALA A 8 53.38 -4.31 0.47
N ALA A 9 52.24 -3.67 0.16
CA ALA A 9 51.12 -4.32 -0.52
C ALA A 9 51.39 -4.53 -2.02
N ASP A 10 52.27 -3.71 -2.60
CA ASP A 10 52.71 -3.77 -4.00
C ASP A 10 53.89 -4.75 -4.21
N SER A 11 54.59 -5.17 -3.14
CA SER A 11 55.73 -6.10 -3.19
C SER A 11 55.38 -7.58 -3.10
N VAL A 12 54.09 -7.94 -3.16
CA VAL A 12 53.63 -9.34 -3.11
C VAL A 12 53.79 -9.98 -4.48
N ALA A 13 54.45 -11.15 -4.55
CA ALA A 13 54.78 -11.83 -5.80
C ALA A 13 53.53 -12.18 -6.65
N PRO A 14 53.63 -12.25 -7.99
CA PRO A 14 52.49 -12.47 -8.90
C PRO A 14 51.67 -13.76 -8.64
N ALA A 15 52.29 -14.77 -8.03
CA ALA A 15 51.62 -16.02 -7.66
C ALA A 15 50.70 -15.89 -6.42
N GLU A 16 50.95 -14.92 -5.52
CA GLU A 16 50.05 -14.58 -4.40
C GLU A 16 48.95 -13.59 -4.80
N LEU A 17 49.13 -12.83 -5.90
CA LEU A 17 48.05 -12.07 -6.55
C LEU A 17 46.91 -12.97 -7.09
N ALA A 18 47.12 -14.29 -7.19
CA ALA A 18 46.01 -15.24 -7.39
C ALA A 18 44.99 -15.25 -6.22
N ARG A 19 45.31 -14.61 -5.08
CA ARG A 19 44.40 -14.44 -3.92
C ARG A 19 43.84 -13.03 -3.75
N ARG A 20 44.48 -11.97 -4.24
CA ARG A 20 44.02 -10.58 -4.08
C ARG A 20 43.63 -10.01 -5.45
N GLY A 21 42.39 -9.53 -5.56
CA GLY A 21 41.88 -9.00 -6.83
C GLY A 21 41.34 -10.07 -7.80
N SER A 22 41.32 -11.34 -7.39
CA SER A 22 40.59 -12.39 -8.11
C SER A 22 39.07 -12.21 -7.98
N ILE A 23 38.31 -12.89 -8.84
CA ILE A 23 36.83 -12.86 -8.80
C ILE A 23 36.31 -13.29 -7.42
N ALA A 24 36.78 -14.41 -6.90
CA ALA A 24 36.37 -14.90 -5.57
C ALA A 24 36.72 -13.90 -4.47
N TRP A 25 37.90 -13.27 -4.54
CA TRP A 25 38.31 -12.28 -3.55
C TRP A 25 37.40 -11.06 -3.54
N VAL A 26 37.07 -10.50 -4.70
CA VAL A 26 36.16 -9.34 -4.80
C VAL A 26 34.76 -9.69 -4.29
N ILE A 27 34.26 -10.89 -4.59
CA ILE A 27 32.97 -11.38 -4.09
C ILE A 27 33.00 -11.51 -2.56
N HIS A 28 34.05 -12.09 -1.98
CA HIS A 28 34.19 -12.22 -0.53
C HIS A 28 34.20 -10.85 0.14
N ARG A 29 35.00 -9.90 -0.37
CA ARG A 29 35.05 -8.53 0.13
C ARG A 29 33.71 -7.80 0.02
N TYR A 30 32.94 -8.06 -1.03
CA TYR A 30 31.59 -7.54 -1.13
C TYR A 30 30.67 -8.15 -0.08
N CYS A 31 30.70 -9.47 0.12
CA CYS A 31 29.90 -10.15 1.14
C CYS A 31 30.22 -9.69 2.57
N ASP A 32 31.47 -9.32 2.84
CA ASP A 32 31.93 -8.79 4.13
C ASP A 32 31.63 -7.29 4.33
N SER A 33 31.16 -6.59 3.29
CA SER A 33 30.98 -5.14 3.34
C SER A 33 29.70 -4.72 4.06
N ASP A 34 29.73 -3.53 4.67
CA ASP A 34 28.53 -2.88 5.24
C ASP A 34 27.41 -2.71 4.20
N GLN A 35 27.79 -2.47 2.94
CA GLN A 35 26.83 -2.37 1.84
C GLN A 35 26.03 -3.67 1.68
N TYR A 36 26.67 -4.83 1.80
CA TYR A 36 26.00 -6.12 1.72
C TYR A 36 25.23 -6.46 3.00
N ALA A 37 25.78 -6.12 4.16
CA ALA A 37 25.12 -6.28 5.45
C ALA A 37 23.82 -5.47 5.56
N ALA A 38 23.76 -4.29 4.92
CA ALA A 38 22.58 -3.43 4.89
C ALA A 38 21.45 -3.95 3.96
N LEU A 39 21.70 -4.98 3.15
CA LEU A 39 20.70 -5.53 2.22
C LEU A 39 19.61 -6.31 2.96
N SER A 40 18.37 -6.20 2.47
CA SER A 40 17.29 -7.03 2.97
C SER A 40 17.54 -8.51 2.65
N ALA A 41 17.05 -9.43 3.50
CA ALA A 41 17.19 -10.87 3.29
C ALA A 41 16.66 -11.34 1.92
N GLY A 42 15.59 -10.72 1.42
CA GLY A 42 15.08 -10.97 0.07
C GLY A 42 16.07 -10.56 -1.02
N THR A 43 16.80 -9.46 -0.80
CA THR A 43 17.83 -8.98 -1.73
C THR A 43 19.05 -9.87 -1.76
N VAL A 44 19.55 -10.23 -0.57
CA VAL A 44 20.64 -11.19 -0.40
C VAL A 44 20.33 -12.50 -1.13
N LYS A 45 19.11 -13.04 -0.99
CA LYS A 45 18.72 -14.30 -1.62
C LYS A 45 18.91 -14.30 -3.14
N TYR A 46 18.54 -13.22 -3.83
CA TYR A 46 18.70 -13.16 -5.29
C TYR A 46 20.12 -12.76 -5.71
N TYR A 47 20.79 -11.86 -4.98
CA TYR A 47 22.22 -11.55 -5.24
C TYR A 47 23.10 -12.79 -5.13
N ARG A 48 22.88 -13.64 -4.13
CA ARG A 48 23.64 -14.89 -3.93
C ARG A 48 23.55 -15.86 -5.12
N ARG A 49 22.51 -15.77 -5.94
CA ARG A 49 22.44 -16.51 -7.20
C ARG A 49 23.45 -15.96 -8.21
N PHE A 50 23.40 -14.65 -8.48
CA PHE A 50 24.29 -14.00 -9.45
C PHE A 50 25.75 -14.06 -9.02
N LEU A 51 26.04 -13.90 -7.72
CA LEU A 51 27.40 -14.03 -7.19
C LEU A 51 27.98 -15.42 -7.47
N ARG A 52 27.20 -16.49 -7.25
CA ARG A 52 27.63 -17.87 -7.59
C ARG A 52 27.84 -18.06 -9.10
N GLU A 53 26.96 -17.52 -9.93
CA GLU A 53 27.08 -17.60 -11.39
C GLU A 53 28.33 -16.83 -11.89
N ILE A 54 28.67 -15.70 -11.27
CA ILE A 54 29.89 -14.92 -11.57
C ILE A 54 31.14 -15.66 -11.07
N GLU A 55 31.12 -16.19 -9.85
CA GLU A 55 32.24 -16.97 -9.28
C GLU A 55 32.54 -18.21 -10.13
N ALA A 56 31.51 -18.87 -10.67
CA ALA A 56 31.64 -20.03 -11.53
C ALA A 56 32.33 -19.76 -12.87
N LEU A 57 32.52 -18.50 -13.28
CA LEU A 57 33.31 -18.15 -14.46
C LEU A 57 34.80 -18.45 -14.28
N GLY A 58 35.25 -18.55 -13.03
CA GLY A 58 36.63 -18.83 -12.68
C GLY A 58 37.02 -18.09 -11.41
N PRO A 59 36.93 -18.70 -10.22
CA PRO A 59 37.13 -17.98 -8.95
C PRO A 59 38.54 -17.39 -8.81
N ALA A 60 39.54 -18.06 -9.38
CA ALA A 60 40.95 -17.63 -9.37
C ALA A 60 41.30 -16.63 -10.49
N LEU A 61 40.40 -16.38 -11.45
CA LEU A 61 40.68 -15.42 -12.52
C LEU A 61 40.76 -14.00 -11.95
N PRO A 62 41.61 -13.11 -12.51
CA PRO A 62 41.65 -11.71 -12.12
C PRO A 62 40.31 -11.03 -12.39
N PHE A 63 39.78 -10.28 -11.41
CA PHE A 63 38.54 -9.52 -11.59
C PHE A 63 38.70 -8.43 -12.66
N ALA A 64 39.92 -7.91 -12.84
CA ALA A 64 40.26 -6.99 -13.93
C ALA A 64 39.99 -7.56 -15.34
N SER A 65 39.84 -8.88 -15.47
CA SER A 65 39.45 -9.54 -16.73
C SER A 65 38.01 -9.25 -17.15
N PHE A 66 37.16 -8.70 -16.27
CA PHE A 66 35.82 -8.23 -16.62
C PHE A 66 35.86 -6.96 -17.48
N THR A 67 36.29 -7.10 -18.73
CA THR A 67 36.16 -6.05 -19.75
C THR A 67 34.69 -5.76 -20.05
N ARG A 68 34.39 -4.61 -20.67
CA ARG A 68 33.05 -4.28 -21.17
C ARG A 68 32.42 -5.41 -21.98
N ARG A 69 33.22 -6.05 -22.86
CA ARG A 69 32.77 -7.19 -23.68
C ARG A 69 32.33 -8.37 -22.82
N VAL A 70 33.11 -8.75 -21.82
CA VAL A 70 32.78 -9.86 -20.91
C VAL A 70 31.52 -9.57 -20.12
N VAL A 71 31.38 -8.34 -19.60
CA VAL A 71 30.18 -7.89 -18.87
C VAL A 71 28.93 -7.99 -19.74
N VAL A 72 28.99 -7.49 -20.97
CA VAL A 72 27.86 -7.56 -21.91
C VAL A 72 27.53 -9.01 -22.25
N ASN A 73 28.51 -9.82 -22.62
CA ASN A 73 28.32 -11.24 -22.94
C ASN A 73 27.67 -12.00 -21.78
N PHE A 74 28.16 -11.79 -20.55
CA PHE A 74 27.59 -12.39 -19.34
C PHE A 74 26.13 -11.99 -19.14
N ILE A 75 25.81 -10.70 -19.28
CA ILE A 75 24.44 -10.20 -19.11
C ILE A 75 23.52 -10.75 -20.21
N GLU A 76 24.02 -10.95 -21.43
CA GLU A 76 23.22 -11.45 -22.55
C GLU A 76 22.86 -12.94 -22.43
N THR A 77 23.59 -13.70 -21.59
CA THR A 77 23.20 -15.09 -21.24
C THR A 77 21.80 -15.17 -20.63
N TYR A 78 21.31 -14.11 -19.98
CA TYR A 78 19.97 -14.08 -19.42
C TYR A 78 18.94 -13.72 -20.49
N THR A 79 17.91 -14.54 -20.64
CA THR A 79 16.80 -14.27 -21.57
C THR A 79 15.87 -13.16 -21.05
N LYS A 80 15.69 -13.06 -19.73
CA LYS A 80 14.71 -12.14 -19.13
C LYS A 80 15.33 -10.77 -18.83
N ARG A 81 14.67 -9.70 -19.29
CA ARG A 81 15.10 -8.29 -19.08
C ARG A 81 15.41 -7.94 -17.62
N HIS A 82 14.58 -8.41 -16.68
CA HIS A 82 14.79 -8.12 -15.26
C HIS A 82 16.03 -8.82 -14.69
N GLN A 83 16.37 -10.03 -15.17
CA GLN A 83 17.58 -10.74 -14.75
C GLN A 83 18.82 -10.03 -15.26
N ARG A 84 18.81 -9.53 -16.51
CA ARG A 84 19.89 -8.70 -17.07
C ARG A 84 20.21 -7.49 -16.18
N ARG A 85 19.16 -6.78 -15.74
CA ARG A 85 19.32 -5.61 -14.84
C ARG A 85 19.81 -6.00 -13.45
N GLN A 86 19.38 -7.14 -12.92
CA GLN A 86 19.86 -7.64 -11.63
C GLN A 86 21.34 -8.05 -11.69
N ALA A 87 21.74 -8.78 -12.73
CA ALA A 87 23.14 -9.13 -12.99
C ALA A 87 24.02 -7.88 -13.11
N ALA A 88 23.58 -6.88 -13.89
CA ALA A 88 24.28 -5.61 -14.03
C ALA A 88 24.40 -4.86 -12.69
N ALA A 89 23.36 -4.88 -11.85
CA ALA A 89 23.41 -4.26 -10.53
C ALA A 89 24.40 -4.95 -9.59
N VAL A 90 24.47 -6.29 -9.63
CA VAL A 90 25.45 -7.06 -8.85
C VAL A 90 26.86 -6.76 -9.33
N LEU A 91 27.11 -6.80 -10.65
CA LEU A 91 28.41 -6.45 -11.22
C LEU A 91 28.83 -5.03 -10.85
N LYS A 92 27.92 -4.05 -10.93
CA LYS A 92 28.19 -2.67 -10.50
C LYS A 92 28.64 -2.59 -9.03
N ASN A 93 28.03 -3.36 -8.14
CA ASN A 93 28.45 -3.41 -6.74
C ASN A 93 29.85 -4.04 -6.60
N LEU A 94 30.13 -5.12 -7.34
CA LEU A 94 31.45 -5.75 -7.35
C LEU A 94 32.53 -4.81 -7.92
N PHE A 95 32.26 -4.08 -9.00
CA PHE A 95 33.15 -3.03 -9.51
C PHE A 95 33.34 -1.89 -8.50
N GLY A 96 32.30 -1.53 -7.74
CA GLY A 96 32.42 -0.60 -6.63
C GLY A 96 33.46 -1.04 -5.59
N ILE A 97 33.37 -2.30 -5.15
CA ILE A 97 34.32 -2.90 -4.21
C ILE A 97 35.71 -3.02 -4.83
N ALA A 98 35.82 -3.49 -6.07
CA ALA A 98 37.10 -3.63 -6.76
C ALA A 98 37.81 -2.27 -6.91
N ARG A 99 37.08 -1.19 -7.23
CA ARG A 99 37.64 0.17 -7.27
C ARG A 99 38.06 0.67 -5.90
N TYR A 100 37.24 0.44 -4.87
CA TYR A 100 37.56 0.84 -3.50
C TYR A 100 38.89 0.25 -3.02
N TYR A 101 39.18 -1.00 -3.39
CA TYR A 101 40.44 -1.68 -3.06
C TYR A 101 41.55 -1.52 -4.10
N GLY A 102 41.37 -0.67 -5.12
CA GLY A 102 42.38 -0.39 -6.15
C GLY A 102 42.65 -1.55 -7.12
N ILE A 103 41.74 -2.52 -7.25
CA ILE A 103 41.89 -3.68 -8.16
C ILE A 103 41.62 -3.27 -9.62
N VAL A 104 40.71 -2.32 -9.82
CA VAL A 104 40.37 -1.76 -11.13
C VAL A 104 40.16 -0.26 -11.01
N THR A 105 40.31 0.47 -12.12
CA THR A 105 40.10 1.92 -12.18
C THR A 105 38.70 2.27 -12.71
N THR A 106 38.18 1.47 -13.64
CA THR A 106 36.90 1.68 -14.34
C THR A 106 35.81 0.72 -13.85
N ASP A 107 34.55 1.14 -14.02
CA ASP A 107 33.37 0.28 -13.81
C ASP A 107 32.78 -0.10 -15.17
N GLU A 108 33.11 -1.30 -15.64
CA GLU A 108 32.67 -1.79 -16.95
C GLU A 108 31.17 -2.14 -16.99
N ALA A 109 30.49 -2.18 -15.84
CA ALA A 109 29.04 -2.31 -15.74
C ALA A 109 28.31 -0.96 -15.72
N ALA A 110 29.03 0.16 -15.61
CA ALA A 110 28.43 1.49 -15.64
C ALA A 110 27.84 1.83 -17.03
N GLY A 111 26.76 2.61 -17.07
CA GLY A 111 26.20 3.12 -18.34
C GLY A 111 25.64 2.05 -19.29
N LEU A 112 25.36 0.82 -18.83
CA LEU A 112 24.71 -0.20 -19.66
C LEU A 112 23.28 0.21 -20.03
N ARG A 113 22.98 0.28 -21.33
CA ARG A 113 21.66 0.64 -21.87
C ARG A 113 20.71 -0.56 -21.90
N LEU A 114 20.37 -1.08 -20.73
CA LEU A 114 19.49 -2.26 -20.60
C LEU A 114 18.01 -1.89 -20.67
N LYS A 115 17.27 -2.52 -21.59
CA LYS A 115 15.81 -2.37 -21.71
C LYS A 115 15.13 -2.74 -20.38
N THR A 116 14.30 -1.84 -19.88
CA THR A 116 13.46 -2.07 -18.70
C THR A 116 12.18 -2.79 -19.11
N THR A 117 11.66 -3.67 -18.26
CA THR A 117 10.31 -4.19 -18.44
C THR A 117 9.33 -3.04 -18.22
N PRO A 118 8.42 -2.75 -19.17
CA PRO A 118 7.45 -1.69 -18.97
C PRO A 118 6.67 -1.94 -17.67
N PRO A 119 6.35 -0.90 -16.89
CA PRO A 119 5.52 -1.05 -15.71
C PRO A 119 4.17 -1.64 -16.14
N ARG A 120 3.68 -2.64 -15.39
CA ARG A 120 2.31 -3.15 -15.61
C ARG A 120 1.34 -2.07 -15.23
N ASP A 121 0.32 -1.85 -16.05
CA ASP A 121 -0.64 -0.75 -15.93
C ASP A 121 -2.10 -1.22 -15.76
N ARG A 122 -2.31 -2.44 -15.29
CA ARG A 122 -3.65 -3.03 -15.17
C ARG A 122 -4.47 -2.48 -13.98
N ILE A 123 -5.76 -2.21 -14.22
CA ILE A 123 -6.81 -1.89 -13.24
C ILE A 123 -7.95 -2.91 -13.37
N TRP A 124 -8.49 -3.42 -12.26
CA TRP A 124 -9.61 -4.37 -12.27
C TRP A 124 -10.95 -3.68 -12.45
N THR A 125 -11.78 -4.18 -13.38
CA THR A 125 -13.18 -3.75 -13.51
C THR A 125 -14.06 -4.36 -12.42
N SER A 126 -15.26 -3.82 -12.23
CA SER A 126 -16.22 -4.38 -11.26
C SER A 126 -16.67 -5.79 -11.63
N GLU A 127 -16.83 -6.06 -12.93
CA GLU A 127 -17.22 -7.37 -13.49
C GLU A 127 -16.11 -8.39 -13.30
N GLU A 128 -14.85 -7.97 -13.44
CA GLU A 128 -13.68 -8.82 -13.16
C GLU A 128 -13.58 -9.19 -11.69
N VAL A 129 -13.83 -8.22 -10.79
CA VAL A 129 -13.90 -8.48 -9.36
C VAL A 129 -14.98 -9.52 -9.05
N ALA A 130 -16.18 -9.35 -9.60
CA ALA A 130 -17.30 -10.28 -9.40
C ALA A 130 -16.96 -11.69 -9.90
N ARG A 131 -16.49 -11.82 -11.14
CA ARG A 131 -16.09 -13.12 -11.72
C ARG A 131 -14.98 -13.80 -10.93
N TRP A 132 -14.00 -13.04 -10.45
CA TRP A 132 -12.91 -13.62 -9.66
C TRP A 132 -13.38 -14.12 -8.31
N LEU A 133 -14.23 -13.35 -7.60
CA LEU A 133 -14.81 -13.75 -6.33
C LEU A 133 -15.69 -15.00 -6.48
N GLU A 134 -16.48 -15.07 -7.56
CA GLU A 134 -17.30 -16.24 -7.88
C GLU A 134 -16.44 -17.49 -8.15
N ALA A 135 -15.36 -17.35 -8.93
CA ALA A 135 -14.40 -18.43 -9.16
C ALA A 135 -13.67 -18.84 -7.87
N ALA A 136 -13.26 -17.87 -7.04
CA ALA A 136 -12.62 -18.14 -5.75
C ALA A 136 -13.54 -18.90 -4.79
N ALA A 137 -14.83 -18.55 -4.73
CA ALA A 137 -15.82 -19.23 -3.90
C ALA A 137 -15.98 -20.72 -4.26
N ARG A 138 -15.83 -21.07 -5.55
CA ARG A 138 -15.90 -22.47 -6.01
C ARG A 138 -14.61 -23.25 -5.75
N GLU A 139 -13.46 -22.60 -5.82
CA GLU A 139 -12.16 -23.29 -5.78
C GLU A 139 -11.44 -23.26 -4.43
N ASP A 140 -11.32 -22.08 -3.85
CA ASP A 140 -10.52 -21.80 -2.68
C ASP A 140 -11.10 -20.58 -1.95
N PRO A 141 -12.20 -20.77 -1.19
CA PRO A 141 -12.90 -19.67 -0.51
C PRO A 141 -12.00 -18.80 0.38
N HIS A 142 -10.90 -19.37 0.89
CA HIS A 142 -9.93 -18.66 1.72
C HIS A 142 -9.19 -17.54 0.97
N MET A 143 -9.14 -17.60 -0.37
CA MET A 143 -8.50 -16.57 -1.19
C MET A 143 -9.31 -15.27 -1.24
N SER A 144 -10.63 -15.33 -0.99
CA SER A 144 -11.52 -14.15 -0.95
C SER A 144 -11.12 -13.19 0.17
N THR A 145 -10.71 -13.68 1.34
CA THR A 145 -10.22 -12.82 2.44
C THR A 145 -9.04 -11.97 1.99
N ALA A 146 -8.03 -12.58 1.37
CA ALA A 146 -6.86 -11.85 0.88
C ALA A 146 -7.22 -10.85 -0.22
N PHE A 147 -8.14 -11.23 -1.11
CA PHE A 147 -8.65 -10.36 -2.17
C PHE A 147 -9.33 -9.12 -1.60
N LEU A 148 -10.27 -9.30 -0.65
CA LEU A 148 -11.02 -8.20 -0.03
C LEU A 148 -10.08 -7.25 0.72
N ILE A 149 -9.12 -7.79 1.49
CA ILE A 149 -8.12 -6.94 2.16
C ILE A 149 -7.37 -6.12 1.11
N LEU A 150 -6.87 -6.74 0.04
CA LEU A 150 -6.14 -6.01 -1.02
C LEU A 150 -6.98 -4.93 -1.69
N GLN A 151 -8.25 -5.23 -1.98
CA GLN A 151 -9.18 -4.35 -2.66
C GLN A 151 -9.55 -3.12 -1.82
N PHE A 152 -9.68 -3.25 -0.50
CA PHE A 152 -10.18 -2.18 0.36
C PHE A 152 -9.10 -1.46 1.16
N SER A 153 -7.90 -2.02 1.30
CA SER A 153 -6.80 -1.40 2.06
C SER A 153 -5.66 -0.86 1.18
N ALA A 154 -5.70 -1.11 -0.14
CA ALA A 154 -4.64 -0.77 -1.08
C ALA A 154 -3.25 -1.28 -0.65
N ARG A 155 -3.16 -2.44 0.00
CA ARG A 155 -1.92 -2.98 0.56
C ARG A 155 -1.09 -3.80 -0.42
N ARG A 156 0.20 -3.98 -0.14
CA ARG A 156 1.00 -4.94 -0.91
C ARG A 156 0.58 -6.36 -0.54
N PRO A 157 0.46 -7.28 -1.50
CA PRO A 157 0.20 -8.70 -1.21
C PRO A 157 1.10 -9.32 -0.16
N SER A 158 2.40 -9.01 -0.16
CA SER A 158 3.33 -9.52 0.86
C SER A 158 2.99 -9.09 2.29
N ASP A 159 2.39 -7.91 2.44
CA ASP A 159 2.09 -7.31 3.73
C ASP A 159 0.74 -7.83 4.23
N VAL A 160 -0.24 -8.00 3.32
CA VAL A 160 -1.53 -8.65 3.62
C VAL A 160 -1.35 -10.07 4.16
N LEU A 161 -0.43 -10.85 3.59
CA LEU A 161 -0.18 -12.22 4.06
C LEU A 161 0.50 -12.30 5.43
N LYS A 162 1.04 -11.18 5.93
CA LYS A 162 1.66 -11.08 7.27
C LYS A 162 0.76 -10.39 8.28
N MET A 163 -0.40 -9.88 7.84
CA MET A 163 -1.33 -9.16 8.68
C MET A 163 -1.91 -10.09 9.73
N SER A 164 -1.90 -9.66 10.99
CA SER A 164 -2.33 -10.46 12.13
C SER A 164 -3.56 -9.89 12.83
N TRP A 165 -4.34 -10.76 13.49
CA TRP A 165 -5.54 -10.39 14.24
C TRP A 165 -5.32 -9.30 15.28
N PRO A 166 -4.21 -9.28 16.06
CA PRO A 166 -3.93 -8.18 16.99
C PRO A 166 -3.79 -6.79 16.34
N GLN A 167 -3.56 -6.74 15.02
CA GLN A 167 -3.52 -5.48 14.27
C GLN A 167 -4.91 -4.97 13.90
N TYR A 168 -5.94 -5.81 13.97
CA TYR A 168 -7.31 -5.47 13.63
C TYR A 168 -8.14 -5.20 14.89
N SER A 169 -8.73 -4.00 14.97
CA SER A 169 -9.54 -3.57 16.12
C SER A 169 -11.05 -3.60 15.86
N GLY A 170 -11.50 -4.20 14.75
CA GLY A 170 -12.88 -4.09 14.27
C GLY A 170 -13.15 -2.83 13.45
N SER A 171 -12.61 -1.68 13.88
CA SER A 171 -12.78 -0.39 13.18
C SER A 171 -11.62 -0.02 12.27
N ALA A 172 -10.41 -0.50 12.57
CA ALA A 172 -9.20 -0.10 11.89
C ALA A 172 -8.12 -1.21 11.91
N ILE A 173 -7.13 -1.08 11.02
CA ILE A 173 -5.95 -1.93 10.97
C ILE A 173 -4.71 -1.09 11.30
N ARG A 174 -4.04 -1.44 12.41
CA ARG A 174 -2.84 -0.78 12.92
C ARG A 174 -1.57 -1.44 12.42
N LEU A 175 -0.69 -0.64 11.82
CA LEU A 175 0.49 -1.15 11.13
C LEU A 175 1.69 -0.27 11.43
N ARG A 176 2.87 -0.89 11.53
CA ARG A 176 4.14 -0.16 11.61
C ARG A 176 4.84 -0.23 10.26
N GLN A 177 5.10 0.89 9.64
CA GLN A 177 5.78 0.95 8.34
C GLN A 177 7.23 0.44 8.47
N GLN A 178 7.61 -0.56 7.67
CA GLN A 178 8.97 -1.14 7.76
C GLN A 178 10.09 -0.17 7.35
N LYS A 179 9.81 0.78 6.43
CA LYS A 179 10.83 1.71 5.92
C LYS A 179 10.97 2.99 6.75
N THR A 180 9.90 3.45 7.38
CA THR A 180 9.82 4.76 8.07
C THR A 180 9.54 4.61 9.57
N GLY A 181 9.15 3.42 10.03
CA GLY A 181 8.81 3.14 11.43
C GLY A 181 7.47 3.73 11.90
N ALA A 182 6.77 4.51 11.06
CA ALA A 182 5.53 5.19 11.41
C ALA A 182 4.41 4.19 11.73
N LEU A 183 3.70 4.41 12.84
CA LEU A 183 2.48 3.70 13.17
C LEU A 183 1.32 4.35 12.40
N LEU A 184 0.64 3.56 11.58
CA LEU A 184 -0.51 3.98 10.81
C LEU A 184 -1.75 3.23 11.30
N ASP A 185 -2.83 3.95 11.53
CA ASP A 185 -4.14 3.40 11.85
C ASP A 185 -5.09 3.67 10.68
N VAL A 186 -5.42 2.64 9.92
CA VAL A 186 -6.24 2.76 8.70
C VAL A 186 -7.65 2.24 8.96
N PRO A 187 -8.69 3.08 8.81
CA PRO A 187 -10.07 2.63 8.93
C PRO A 187 -10.40 1.49 7.96
N VAL A 188 -11.12 0.48 8.45
CA VAL A 188 -11.54 -0.67 7.65
C VAL A 188 -12.85 -0.34 6.93
N HIS A 189 -12.89 -0.62 5.63
CA HIS A 189 -14.10 -0.48 4.83
C HIS A 189 -15.22 -1.38 5.38
N PRO A 190 -16.49 -0.92 5.46
CA PRO A 190 -17.58 -1.69 6.09
C PRO A 190 -17.74 -3.13 5.57
N VAL A 191 -17.65 -3.33 4.25
CA VAL A 191 -17.71 -4.66 3.62
C VAL A 191 -16.55 -5.56 4.06
N LEU A 192 -15.35 -4.99 4.21
CA LEU A 192 -14.21 -5.75 4.70
C LEU A 192 -14.38 -6.10 6.17
N ARG A 193 -14.88 -5.17 6.99
CA ARG A 193 -15.17 -5.41 8.40
C ARG A 193 -16.17 -6.54 8.58
N GLU A 194 -17.30 -6.48 7.89
CA GLU A 194 -18.32 -7.52 7.93
C GLU A 194 -17.74 -8.89 7.57
N HIS A 195 -16.93 -8.96 6.52
CA HIS A 195 -16.25 -10.21 6.16
C HIS A 195 -15.30 -10.68 7.26
N LEU A 196 -14.42 -9.81 7.76
CA LEU A 196 -13.42 -10.17 8.77
C LEU A 196 -14.06 -10.63 10.09
N ASP A 197 -15.13 -9.99 10.52
CA ASP A 197 -15.82 -10.29 11.78
C ASP A 197 -16.52 -11.66 11.76
N THR A 198 -16.80 -12.22 10.58
CA THR A 198 -17.35 -13.57 10.41
C THR A 198 -16.30 -14.68 10.41
N LEU A 199 -15.01 -14.33 10.26
CA LEU A 199 -13.97 -15.34 10.14
C LEU A 199 -13.65 -15.97 11.50
N PRO A 200 -13.50 -17.30 11.57
CA PRO A 200 -13.05 -17.93 12.80
C PRO A 200 -11.60 -17.51 13.11
N HIS A 201 -11.37 -17.08 14.33
CA HIS A 201 -10.01 -16.87 14.82
C HIS A 201 -9.33 -18.23 15.01
N SER A 202 -8.26 -18.49 14.26
CA SER A 202 -7.47 -19.70 14.45
C SER A 202 -6.71 -19.61 15.77
N SER A 203 -6.79 -20.65 16.58
CA SER A 203 -5.92 -20.81 17.76
C SER A 203 -4.45 -21.06 17.38
N THR A 204 -4.17 -21.44 16.13
CA THR A 204 -2.84 -21.89 15.66
C THR A 204 -2.08 -20.82 14.87
N SER A 205 -2.78 -19.85 14.28
CA SER A 205 -2.13 -18.74 13.57
C SER A 205 -2.77 -17.41 13.90
N LEU A 206 -1.91 -16.44 14.22
CA LEU A 206 -2.32 -15.06 14.40
C LEU A 206 -2.59 -14.34 13.07
N THR A 207 -2.21 -14.90 11.91
CA THR A 207 -2.41 -14.24 10.61
C THR A 207 -3.87 -14.29 10.17
N ILE A 208 -4.39 -13.17 9.68
CA ILE A 208 -5.76 -13.07 9.14
C ILE A 208 -5.91 -13.95 7.89
N VAL A 209 -4.95 -13.87 6.96
CA VAL A 209 -4.92 -14.75 5.79
C VAL A 209 -4.20 -16.05 6.17
N ALA A 210 -4.98 -17.01 6.65
CA ALA A 210 -4.51 -18.35 6.99
C ALA A 210 -5.21 -19.43 6.15
N TYR A 211 -4.48 -20.49 5.82
CA TYR A 211 -5.04 -21.69 5.21
C TYR A 211 -4.84 -22.86 6.18
N ARG A 212 -5.94 -23.49 6.63
CA ARG A 212 -5.92 -24.55 7.65
C ARG A 212 -5.11 -24.17 8.90
N GLY A 213 -5.33 -22.95 9.40
CA GLY A 213 -4.66 -22.42 10.59
C GLY A 213 -3.17 -22.15 10.43
N ARG A 214 -2.64 -22.06 9.20
CA ARG A 214 -1.22 -21.75 8.94
C ARG A 214 -1.06 -20.53 8.03
N PRO A 215 -0.01 -19.71 8.24
CA PRO A 215 0.32 -18.60 7.33
C PRO A 215 0.55 -19.08 5.90
N VAL A 216 0.05 -18.31 4.92
CA VAL A 216 0.20 -18.64 3.51
C VAL A 216 1.51 -18.05 2.95
N LYS A 217 2.36 -18.91 2.38
CA LYS A 217 3.59 -18.46 1.69
C LYS A 217 3.24 -17.68 0.43
N TYR A 218 3.94 -16.59 0.16
CA TYR A 218 3.70 -15.70 -0.98
C TYR A 218 3.68 -16.42 -2.35
N LEU A 219 4.58 -17.39 -2.56
CA LEU A 219 4.61 -18.18 -3.79
C LEU A 219 3.30 -18.96 -3.98
N ARG A 220 2.84 -19.66 -2.94
CA ARG A 220 1.58 -20.43 -2.95
C ARG A 220 0.37 -19.53 -3.15
N PHE A 221 0.36 -18.36 -2.51
CA PHE A 221 -0.69 -17.36 -2.71
C PHE A 221 -0.77 -16.92 -4.17
N ASN A 222 0.36 -16.56 -4.78
CA ASN A 222 0.39 -16.14 -6.19
C ASN A 222 0.00 -17.26 -7.16
N GLU A 223 0.43 -18.50 -6.90
CA GLU A 223 0.03 -19.67 -7.70
C GLU A 223 -1.49 -19.87 -7.67
N ARG A 224 -2.09 -19.86 -6.47
CA ARG A 224 -3.54 -19.99 -6.28
C ARG A 224 -4.31 -18.83 -6.91
N PHE A 225 -3.85 -17.60 -6.68
CA PHE A 225 -4.48 -16.40 -7.24
C PHE A 225 -4.49 -16.44 -8.78
N ARG A 226 -3.35 -16.80 -9.38
CA ARG A 226 -3.23 -16.93 -10.85
C ARG A 226 -4.18 -17.99 -11.37
N ARG A 227 -4.23 -19.16 -10.75
CA ARG A 227 -5.13 -20.24 -11.16
C ARG A 227 -6.60 -19.81 -11.17
N ILE A 228 -7.05 -19.10 -10.12
CA ILE A 228 -8.42 -18.55 -10.05
C ILE A 228 -8.63 -17.52 -11.16
N ALA A 229 -7.66 -16.64 -11.40
CA ALA A 229 -7.73 -15.64 -12.46
C ALA A 229 -7.81 -16.28 -13.86
N GLU A 230 -7.06 -17.35 -14.11
CA GLU A 230 -7.11 -18.14 -15.36
C GLU A 230 -8.50 -18.77 -15.55
N ARG A 231 -9.07 -19.41 -14.52
CA ARG A 231 -10.42 -19.97 -14.59
C ARG A 231 -11.49 -18.90 -14.82
N ALA A 232 -11.33 -17.75 -14.17
CA ALA A 232 -12.21 -16.61 -14.36
C ALA A 232 -11.97 -15.89 -15.71
N ARG A 233 -10.94 -16.27 -16.49
CA ARG A 233 -10.50 -15.60 -17.73
C ARG A 233 -10.20 -14.12 -17.52
N ILE A 234 -9.30 -13.84 -16.58
CA ILE A 234 -8.86 -12.49 -16.21
C ILE A 234 -7.33 -12.41 -16.31
N ASP A 235 -6.81 -11.51 -17.14
CA ASP A 235 -5.39 -11.15 -17.13
C ASP A 235 -5.13 -10.02 -16.11
N ALA A 236 -5.15 -10.38 -14.83
CA ALA A 236 -4.83 -9.49 -13.74
C ALA A 236 -4.17 -10.22 -12.57
N GLN A 237 -3.36 -9.48 -11.79
CA GLN A 237 -2.57 -10.03 -10.69
C GLN A 237 -3.02 -9.42 -9.36
N ALA A 238 -2.79 -10.13 -8.26
CA ALA A 238 -3.11 -9.64 -6.92
C ALA A 238 -2.48 -8.27 -6.61
N ARG A 239 -1.28 -8.00 -7.14
CA ARG A 239 -0.60 -6.70 -6.96
C ARG A 239 -1.29 -5.54 -7.70
N ASP A 240 -2.11 -5.84 -8.70
CA ASP A 240 -2.85 -4.82 -9.46
C ASP A 240 -4.04 -4.27 -8.64
N LEU A 241 -4.53 -5.03 -7.65
CA LEU A 241 -5.60 -4.60 -6.73
C LEU A 241 -5.20 -3.38 -5.90
N ARG A 242 -3.92 -3.27 -5.52
CA ARG A 242 -3.42 -2.10 -4.78
C ARG A 242 -3.64 -0.80 -5.56
N ARG A 243 -3.34 -0.83 -6.85
CA ARG A 243 -3.55 0.31 -7.73
C ARG A 243 -5.04 0.52 -8.02
N THR A 244 -5.77 -0.57 -8.27
CA THR A 244 -7.23 -0.53 -8.46
C THR A 244 -7.91 0.16 -7.28
N ALA A 245 -7.53 -0.17 -6.05
CA ALA A 245 -8.05 0.47 -4.85
C ALA A 245 -7.78 1.98 -4.83
N MET A 246 -6.56 2.42 -5.20
CA MET A 246 -6.23 3.85 -5.29
C MET A 246 -7.06 4.59 -6.33
N VAL A 247 -7.24 3.99 -7.51
CA VAL A 247 -8.07 4.57 -8.59
C VAL A 247 -9.53 4.67 -8.13
N ARG A 248 -10.09 3.62 -7.53
CA ARG A 248 -11.45 3.63 -7.00
C ARG A 248 -11.66 4.65 -5.88
N MET A 249 -10.66 4.83 -5.02
CA MET A 249 -10.72 5.90 -4.01
C MET A 249 -10.77 7.28 -4.68
N ALA A 250 -9.99 7.51 -5.73
CA ALA A 250 -10.02 8.77 -6.49
C ALA A 250 -11.32 8.95 -7.28
N GLU A 251 -11.92 7.89 -7.83
CA GLU A 251 -13.24 7.92 -8.45
C GLU A 251 -14.35 8.22 -7.43
N ALA A 252 -14.22 7.72 -6.19
CA ALA A 252 -15.03 8.15 -5.05
C ALA A 252 -14.68 9.58 -4.58
N GLY A 253 -13.71 10.22 -5.24
CA GLY A 253 -13.23 11.57 -5.01
C GLY A 253 -12.37 11.74 -3.76
N ALA A 254 -11.73 10.70 -3.23
CA ALA A 254 -10.67 10.94 -2.25
C ALA A 254 -9.56 11.81 -2.87
N THR A 255 -9.06 12.76 -2.10
CA THR A 255 -7.94 13.62 -2.53
C THR A 255 -6.63 12.83 -2.56
N VAL A 256 -5.64 13.31 -3.33
CA VAL A 256 -4.31 12.68 -3.41
C VAL A 256 -3.68 12.45 -2.02
N PRO A 257 -3.71 13.40 -1.07
CA PRO A 257 -3.19 13.15 0.28
C PRO A 257 -3.95 12.05 1.03
N GLN A 258 -5.29 12.01 0.93
CA GLN A 258 -6.10 10.97 1.57
C GLN A 258 -5.77 9.57 1.03
N ILE A 259 -5.60 9.44 -0.29
CA ILE A 259 -5.22 8.17 -0.94
C ILE A 259 -3.79 7.79 -0.56
N ALA A 260 -2.88 8.76 -0.48
CA ALA A 260 -1.50 8.53 -0.06
C ALA A 260 -1.44 8.01 1.39
N SER A 261 -2.28 8.55 2.30
CA SER A 261 -2.40 8.09 3.68
C SER A 261 -2.87 6.64 3.79
N VAL A 262 -3.83 6.21 2.95
CA VAL A 262 -4.32 4.81 2.96
C VAL A 262 -3.30 3.86 2.32
N SER A 263 -2.81 4.24 1.14
CA SER A 263 -1.97 3.37 0.31
C SER A 263 -0.51 3.33 0.76
N GLU A 264 -0.03 4.27 1.56
CA GLU A 264 1.39 4.40 1.96
C GLU A 264 2.34 4.63 0.78
N HIS A 265 1.93 5.48 -0.15
CA HIS A 265 2.83 6.05 -1.15
C HIS A 265 3.20 7.48 -0.74
N SER A 266 4.29 8.02 -1.30
CA SER A 266 4.48 9.46 -1.27
C SER A 266 3.37 10.14 -2.08
N ILE A 267 3.07 11.39 -1.75
CA ILE A 267 2.07 12.20 -2.48
C ILE A 267 2.41 12.23 -3.98
N GLU A 268 3.68 12.46 -4.30
CA GLU A 268 4.21 12.45 -5.68
C GLU A 268 3.98 11.12 -6.40
N ALA A 269 4.23 9.99 -5.72
CA ALA A 269 4.02 8.68 -6.31
C ALA A 269 2.53 8.39 -6.54
N THR A 270 1.67 8.80 -5.60
CA THR A 270 0.21 8.73 -5.76
C THR A 270 -0.24 9.55 -6.95
N GLN A 271 0.24 10.79 -7.08
CA GLN A 271 -0.10 11.67 -8.20
C GLN A 271 0.28 11.04 -9.54
N ARG A 272 1.52 10.56 -9.70
CA ARG A 272 1.97 9.88 -10.94
C ARG A 272 1.12 8.67 -11.29
N ILE A 273 0.70 7.89 -10.28
CA ILE A 273 -0.20 6.76 -10.49
C ILE A 273 -1.53 7.27 -11.03
N LEU A 274 -2.17 8.24 -10.36
CA LEU A 274 -3.50 8.73 -10.73
C LEU A 274 -3.50 9.45 -12.09
N GLU A 275 -2.46 10.20 -12.44
CA GLU A 275 -2.30 10.84 -13.76
C GLU A 275 -2.36 9.84 -14.92
N THR A 276 -1.95 8.58 -14.69
CA THR A 276 -2.01 7.52 -15.71
C THR A 276 -3.43 7.01 -15.95
N TYR A 277 -4.29 6.99 -14.92
CA TYR A 277 -5.60 6.30 -14.95
C TYR A 277 -6.81 7.21 -14.90
N LEU A 278 -6.61 8.43 -14.46
CA LEU A 278 -7.63 9.45 -14.36
C LEU A 278 -7.17 10.63 -15.24
N PRO A 279 -7.06 10.42 -16.57
CA PRO A 279 -6.91 11.55 -17.47
C PRO A 279 -8.10 12.48 -17.24
N ARG A 280 -7.91 13.79 -17.46
CA ARG A 280 -8.93 14.81 -17.24
C ARG A 280 -10.24 14.39 -17.92
N ASN A 281 -11.20 13.92 -17.12
CA ASN A 281 -12.47 13.40 -17.60
C ASN A 281 -13.61 14.23 -17.02
N ARG A 282 -14.76 14.18 -17.70
CA ARG A 282 -15.94 14.97 -17.33
C ARG A 282 -16.47 14.57 -15.95
N ASP A 283 -16.43 13.29 -15.62
CA ASP A 283 -16.99 12.76 -14.37
C ASP A 283 -16.25 13.29 -13.13
N LEU A 284 -14.92 13.34 -13.16
CA LEU A 284 -14.14 13.94 -12.07
C LEU A 284 -14.35 15.46 -11.99
N ALA A 285 -14.53 16.12 -13.13
CA ALA A 285 -14.86 17.55 -13.15
C ALA A 285 -16.24 17.78 -12.52
N GLU A 286 -17.23 16.94 -12.81
CA GLU A 286 -18.57 17.01 -12.22
C GLU A 286 -18.55 16.76 -10.71
N ILE A 287 -17.79 15.76 -10.24
CA ILE A 287 -17.58 15.52 -8.80
C ILE A 287 -16.93 16.75 -8.14
N ALA A 288 -15.92 17.34 -8.78
CA ALA A 288 -15.24 18.52 -8.26
C ALA A 288 -16.18 19.74 -8.16
N ILE A 289 -16.99 19.99 -9.19
CA ILE A 289 -17.98 21.08 -9.20
C ILE A 289 -19.08 20.83 -8.17
N THR A 290 -19.59 19.59 -8.06
CA THR A 290 -20.62 19.22 -7.06
C THR A 290 -20.13 19.52 -5.64
N ARG A 291 -18.88 19.17 -5.33
CA ARG A 291 -18.27 19.44 -4.03
C ARG A 291 -18.01 20.91 -3.78
N LEU A 292 -17.66 21.68 -4.81
CA LEU A 292 -17.56 23.14 -4.69
C LEU A 292 -18.94 23.73 -4.32
N ALA A 293 -20.01 23.23 -4.94
CA ALA A 293 -21.37 23.63 -4.61
C ALA A 293 -21.75 23.26 -3.17
N GLU A 294 -21.43 22.04 -2.72
CA GLU A 294 -21.64 21.60 -1.33
C GLU A 294 -20.83 22.42 -0.32
N TYR A 295 -19.58 22.73 -0.63
CA TYR A 295 -18.73 23.59 0.19
C TYR A 295 -19.36 24.96 0.37
N LYS A 296 -19.80 25.60 -0.72
CA LYS A 296 -20.50 26.91 -0.67
C LYS A 296 -21.75 26.87 0.20
N ARG A 297 -22.62 25.87 -0.01
CA ARG A 297 -23.83 25.67 0.82
C ARG A 297 -23.50 25.54 2.30
N ARG A 298 -22.48 24.75 2.65
CA ARG A 298 -22.03 24.57 4.04
C ARG A 298 -21.44 25.86 4.63
N THR A 299 -20.65 26.62 3.85
CA THR A 299 -20.11 27.90 4.33
C THR A 299 -21.20 28.96 4.53
N GLU A 300 -22.19 29.00 3.65
CA GLU A 300 -23.35 29.90 3.76
C GLU A 300 -24.21 29.53 4.97
N SER A 301 -24.49 28.23 5.17
CA SER A 301 -25.21 27.71 6.34
C SER A 301 -24.46 28.03 7.65
N ASN A 302 -23.14 27.76 7.71
CA ASN A 302 -22.32 28.08 8.87
C ASN A 302 -22.23 29.60 9.14
N ALA A 303 -22.28 30.44 8.11
CA ALA A 303 -22.32 31.89 8.24
C ALA A 303 -23.68 32.40 8.74
N LEU A 304 -24.78 31.76 8.33
CA LEU A 304 -26.13 32.00 8.85
C LEU A 304 -26.24 31.61 10.33
N ASP A 305 -25.71 30.45 10.71
CA ASP A 305 -25.68 29.98 12.11
C ASP A 305 -24.84 30.90 13.01
N LYS A 306 -23.67 31.36 12.54
CA LYS A 306 -22.86 32.34 13.29
C LYS A 306 -23.53 33.70 13.47
N LYS A 307 -24.39 34.13 12.54
CA LYS A 307 -25.21 35.35 12.69
C LYS A 307 -26.37 35.17 13.68
N MET A 308 -26.74 33.92 13.98
CA MET A 308 -27.80 33.57 14.92
C MET A 308 -27.24 33.41 16.35
N THR A 309 -26.95 34.53 17.02
CA THR A 309 -26.56 34.50 18.44
C THR A 309 -27.79 34.38 19.37
N PRO A 310 -27.65 33.95 20.64
CA PRO A 310 -28.78 33.87 21.59
C PRO A 310 -29.53 35.20 21.78
N LYS A 311 -28.85 36.34 21.56
CA LYS A 311 -29.44 37.68 21.53
C LYS A 311 -30.36 37.89 20.31
N THR A 312 -29.95 37.40 19.14
CA THR A 312 -30.74 37.49 17.89
C THR A 312 -32.00 36.61 17.94
N LEU A 313 -31.92 35.44 18.60
CA LEU A 313 -33.06 34.55 18.83
C LEU A 313 -34.08 35.17 19.80
N LYS A 314 -33.65 35.79 20.91
CA LYS A 314 -34.56 36.52 21.82
C LYS A 314 -35.31 37.66 21.13
N ASN A 315 -34.65 38.40 20.24
CA ASN A 315 -35.29 39.51 19.52
C ASN A 315 -36.35 39.03 18.51
N LYS A 316 -36.09 37.94 17.77
CA LYS A 316 -37.09 37.35 16.86
C LYS A 316 -38.29 36.72 17.58
N TRP A 317 -38.09 36.12 18.75
CA TRP A 317 -39.21 35.67 19.59
C TRP A 317 -39.99 36.86 20.16
N SER A 318 -39.36 37.98 20.49
CA SER A 318 -40.05 39.19 20.97
C SER A 318 -40.83 39.96 19.90
N GLU A 319 -40.40 39.89 18.63
CA GLU A 319 -41.12 40.49 17.49
C GLU A 319 -42.32 39.63 17.05
N ASN A 320 -42.18 38.30 17.03
CA ASN A 320 -43.29 37.41 16.66
C ASN A 320 -44.35 37.26 17.77
N THR A 321 -44.01 37.61 19.02
CA THR A 321 -44.98 37.68 20.13
C THR A 321 -45.75 39.01 20.16
N ARG A 322 -45.33 40.03 19.39
CA ARG A 322 -46.10 41.28 19.22
C ARG A 322 -47.16 41.21 18.13
N CYS A 323 -47.13 40.20 17.26
CA CYS A 323 -48.19 39.98 16.27
C CYS A 323 -49.41 39.22 16.84
N ILE A 324 -49.33 38.63 18.04
CA ILE A 324 -50.40 37.79 18.60
C ILE A 324 -51.35 38.57 19.55
N THR A 325 -51.05 39.82 19.92
CA THR A 325 -51.89 40.60 20.86
C THR A 325 -52.77 41.70 20.23
N ARG A 326 -52.98 41.71 18.90
CA ARG A 326 -53.87 42.71 18.27
C ARG A 326 -55.11 42.17 17.54
N PHE A 327 -55.44 40.89 17.67
CA PHE A 327 -56.72 40.34 17.21
C PHE A 327 -57.47 39.67 18.37
N SER A 328 -57.93 40.48 19.33
CA SER A 328 -59.02 40.10 20.23
C SER A 328 -60.18 41.05 19.99
N ARG A 329 -61.11 40.60 19.14
CA ARG A 329 -62.51 41.00 18.97
C ARG A 329 -62.88 40.62 17.53
N TYR A 330 -63.27 39.37 17.32
CA TYR A 330 -64.35 38.96 16.42
C TYR A 330 -64.51 37.44 16.61
N SER A 331 -65.72 37.07 17.00
CA SER A 331 -66.20 35.71 17.22
C SER A 331 -66.07 34.86 15.95
N CYS A 332 -65.58 33.62 16.07
CA CYS A 332 -65.91 32.47 15.19
C CYS A 332 -65.30 31.16 15.75
N PRO A 333 -65.78 29.97 15.34
CA PRO A 333 -66.11 28.86 16.22
C PRO A 333 -65.04 27.75 16.25
N ALA A 334 -65.24 26.81 17.17
CA ALA A 334 -64.39 25.65 17.44
C ALA A 334 -63.92 24.85 16.20
N PRO A 335 -62.70 24.29 16.19
CA PRO A 335 -62.35 23.17 15.36
C PRO A 335 -62.38 21.84 16.12
N LEU A 336 -62.88 20.84 15.41
CA LEU A 336 -63.06 19.43 15.75
C LEU A 336 -61.75 18.72 16.13
N ALA A 337 -61.95 17.67 16.92
CA ALA A 337 -60.94 16.79 17.50
C ALA A 337 -60.03 16.08 16.48
N ILE A 338 -58.74 16.03 16.79
CA ILE A 338 -57.82 14.96 16.36
C ILE A 338 -57.13 14.44 17.63
N SER A 339 -57.07 13.12 17.74
CA SER A 339 -56.95 12.29 18.95
C SER A 339 -55.63 12.41 19.72
N ARG A 340 -55.73 12.14 21.03
CA ARG A 340 -54.71 12.27 22.11
C ARG A 340 -53.60 11.19 22.11
N GLU A 341 -53.45 10.39 21.06
CA GLU A 341 -52.69 9.13 21.14
C GLU A 341 -51.19 9.21 20.78
N VAL A 342 -50.67 10.37 20.34
CA VAL A 342 -49.27 10.47 19.86
C VAL A 342 -48.31 11.16 20.87
N ARG A 343 -48.79 11.62 22.03
CA ARG A 343 -47.93 12.29 23.04
C ARG A 343 -47.37 11.38 24.14
N GLY A 344 -47.86 10.15 24.29
CA GLY A 344 -47.42 9.24 25.36
C GLY A 344 -46.10 8.51 25.05
N ASP A 345 -45.90 8.09 23.81
CA ASP A 345 -44.83 7.13 23.47
C ASP A 345 -43.44 7.75 23.27
N VAL A 346 -43.37 9.04 22.92
CA VAL A 346 -42.09 9.71 22.71
C VAL A 346 -41.35 10.00 24.03
N MET A 347 -42.08 10.20 25.14
CA MET A 347 -41.48 10.49 26.46
C MET A 347 -41.07 9.21 27.21
N ALA A 348 -41.71 8.06 26.96
CA ALA A 348 -41.37 6.79 27.60
C ALA A 348 -40.15 6.07 26.98
N ALA A 349 -39.79 6.39 25.73
CA ALA A 349 -38.61 5.85 25.06
C ALA A 349 -37.31 6.55 25.48
N ALA A 350 -37.36 7.84 25.81
CA ALA A 350 -36.20 8.62 26.29
C ALA A 350 -35.78 8.25 27.72
N ALA A 351 -36.73 7.89 28.59
CA ALA A 351 -36.45 7.53 29.99
C ALA A 351 -35.81 6.14 30.17
N ARG A 352 -35.95 5.22 29.21
CA ARG A 352 -35.35 3.87 29.26
C ARG A 352 -33.87 3.83 28.83
N ARG A 353 -33.38 4.81 28.07
CA ARG A 353 -31.97 4.90 27.64
C ARG A 353 -31.02 5.48 28.69
N LEU A 354 -31.54 6.03 29.80
CA LEU A 354 -30.73 6.65 30.85
C LEU A 354 -30.45 5.74 32.07
N ARG A 355 -31.01 4.53 32.14
CA ARG A 355 -30.89 3.64 33.33
C ARG A 355 -30.00 2.39 33.16
N SER A 356 -29.27 2.22 32.07
CA SER A 356 -28.44 1.02 31.83
C SER A 356 -26.95 1.32 31.57
N ARG A 357 -26.32 2.14 32.43
CA ARG A 357 -24.86 2.18 32.57
C ARG A 357 -24.43 1.38 33.81
N PRO A 358 -23.61 0.32 33.71
CA PRO A 358 -23.02 -0.32 34.88
C PRO A 358 -21.85 0.52 35.42
N SER A 359 -21.80 0.72 36.73
CA SER A 359 -20.67 1.34 37.43
C SER A 359 -19.48 0.38 37.49
N SER A 360 -18.31 0.83 37.05
CA SER A 360 -17.02 0.18 37.29
C SER A 360 -16.66 0.20 38.78
N ARG A 361 -16.41 -0.98 39.34
CA ARG A 361 -15.42 -1.22 40.39
C ARG A 361 -14.53 -2.37 39.93
#